data_AF-A0AAV8XSI5-F1
#
_entry.id   AF-A0AAV8XSI5-F1
#
_cell.length_a   1.000
_cell.length_b   1.000
_cell.length_c   1.000
_cell.angle_alpha   90.00
_cell.angle_beta   90.00
_cell.angle_gamma   90.00
#
_symmetry.space_group_name_H-M   'P 1'
#
loop_
_entity.id
_entity.type
_entity.pdbx_description
1 polymer ?
#
loop_
_entity_poly.entity_id
_entity_poly.type
_entity_poly.pdbx_seq_one_letter_code
_entity_poly.pdbx_strand_id
1 'polypeptide(L)'
;MSWLSELDGCAAKHSRAKYLIDNYRTNRTVSWLLNNTMIHVMPTMNPDGFQEASVLCTGEKGRTNGIERVDLNRDFPDHFHRNSVRNVSESVAVIKWMTKIPFILSAALHGGALVANYPFDSIEETTSTSEEPPSPTPDDDVFKHLATVYAQNHKTMHLGKPCPGSNKEFKGGITNGAKWYTCEGTMGDYNYAKHGCMELTLEISCCKYPQPKLLPRLWEENKEALLRYCMEANRGVTGKILDSRTRMPIGGANLKIRGRNMTFHSVRGTGEFWRILLPGKYELEVEAVGYYHTVVPFTVEEQKGQFPCLTFLTVFLYNASYSTTPRTTTTAKTTPWTTKLETTSLLYE
;
A
#
# COMPACT_ATOMS: atom_id res chain seq x y z
N MET A 1 -2.07 -7.26 0.86
CA MET A 1 -1.36 -6.47 -0.17
C MET A 1 -1.84 -6.86 -1.56
N SER A 2 -1.99 -5.92 -2.49
CA SER A 2 -2.36 -6.17 -3.89
C SER A 2 -1.20 -5.83 -4.84
N TRP A 3 -1.04 -6.65 -5.87
CA TRP A 3 -0.24 -6.34 -7.06
C TRP A 3 -1.18 -6.15 -8.24
N LEU A 4 -1.12 -5.00 -8.91
CA LEU A 4 -1.86 -4.70 -10.14
C LEU A 4 -0.83 -4.51 -11.25
N SER A 5 -1.06 -4.93 -12.49
CA SER A 5 -0.11 -4.63 -13.58
C SER A 5 -0.76 -4.21 -14.88
N GLU A 6 -0.21 -3.15 -15.47
CA GLU A 6 -0.32 -2.82 -16.88
C GLU A 6 0.65 -3.71 -17.68
N LEU A 7 0.17 -4.16 -18.85
CA LEU A 7 0.79 -4.77 -20.04
C LEU A 7 2.10 -5.61 -19.93
N ASP A 8 3.10 -5.21 -19.17
CA ASP A 8 4.39 -5.92 -18.99
C ASP A 8 4.30 -7.17 -18.12
N GLY A 9 3.21 -7.29 -17.36
CA GLY A 9 3.09 -8.31 -16.34
C GLY A 9 2.97 -9.74 -16.87
N CYS A 10 2.52 -9.98 -18.12
CA CYS A 10 1.81 -11.20 -18.52
C CYS A 10 2.53 -12.55 -18.37
N ALA A 11 3.79 -12.63 -18.76
CA ALA A 11 4.54 -13.86 -18.56
C ALA A 11 5.41 -13.84 -17.28
N ALA A 12 5.57 -12.67 -16.62
CA ALA A 12 6.02 -12.59 -15.23
C ALA A 12 4.89 -12.94 -14.20
N LYS A 13 3.67 -13.28 -14.68
CA LYS A 13 2.48 -13.63 -13.87
C LYS A 13 2.61 -14.99 -13.20
N HIS A 14 3.08 -15.98 -13.95
CA HIS A 14 3.27 -17.32 -13.40
C HIS A 14 4.48 -17.37 -12.47
N SER A 15 5.55 -16.62 -12.74
CA SER A 15 6.77 -16.69 -11.94
C SER A 15 6.62 -16.19 -10.50
N ARG A 16 5.81 -15.14 -10.25
CA ARG A 16 5.65 -14.55 -8.90
C ARG A 16 4.91 -15.46 -7.92
N ALA A 17 3.66 -15.80 -8.25
CA ALA A 17 2.85 -16.67 -7.39
C ALA A 17 3.48 -18.06 -7.28
N LYS A 18 4.02 -18.59 -8.39
CA LYS A 18 4.76 -19.85 -8.37
C LYS A 18 6.00 -19.78 -7.50
N TYR A 19 6.80 -18.71 -7.57
CA TYR A 19 7.98 -18.56 -6.72
C TYR A 19 7.61 -18.61 -5.24
N LEU A 20 6.56 -17.90 -4.83
CA LEU A 20 6.10 -17.90 -3.45
C LEU A 20 5.67 -19.31 -2.99
N ILE A 21 4.96 -20.05 -3.85
CA ILE A 21 4.49 -21.42 -3.55
C ILE A 21 5.69 -22.39 -3.50
N ASP A 22 6.51 -22.41 -4.54
CA ASP A 22 7.64 -23.33 -4.70
C ASP A 22 8.69 -23.15 -3.59
N ASN A 23 8.82 -21.93 -3.06
CA ASN A 23 9.84 -21.59 -2.06
C ASN A 23 9.29 -21.50 -0.63
N TYR A 24 8.00 -21.78 -0.41
CA TYR A 24 7.39 -21.67 0.92
C TYR A 24 8.09 -22.54 1.98
N ARG A 25 8.64 -23.70 1.60
CA ARG A 25 9.33 -24.60 2.54
C ARG A 25 10.85 -24.44 2.58
N THR A 26 11.44 -23.70 1.64
CA THR A 26 12.90 -23.64 1.43
C THR A 26 13.50 -22.26 1.65
N ASN A 27 12.72 -21.19 1.45
CA ASN A 27 13.17 -19.82 1.63
C ASN A 27 12.51 -19.19 2.87
N ARG A 28 13.31 -18.91 3.90
CA ARG A 28 12.85 -18.34 5.17
C ARG A 28 12.06 -17.05 5.02
N THR A 29 12.44 -16.17 4.09
CA THR A 29 11.74 -14.91 3.83
C THR A 29 10.36 -15.17 3.25
N VAL A 30 10.25 -16.10 2.30
CA VAL A 30 8.96 -16.49 1.70
C VAL A 30 8.07 -17.17 2.73
N SER A 31 8.61 -18.10 3.53
CA SER A 31 7.86 -18.76 4.61
C SER A 31 7.30 -17.74 5.59
N TRP A 32 8.14 -16.81 6.05
CA TRP A 32 7.72 -15.76 6.97
C TRP A 32 6.63 -14.88 6.35
N LEU A 33 6.82 -14.45 5.11
CA LEU A 33 5.88 -13.58 4.43
C LEU A 33 4.49 -14.22 4.29
N LEU A 34 4.43 -15.47 3.80
CA LEU A 34 3.17 -16.19 3.61
C LEU A 34 2.48 -16.59 4.92
N ASN A 35 3.23 -16.75 6.01
CA ASN A 35 2.65 -17.03 7.34
C ASN A 35 2.07 -15.78 8.01
N ASN A 36 2.55 -14.58 7.67
CA ASN A 36 2.18 -13.35 8.36
C ASN A 36 1.36 -12.38 7.49
N THR A 37 1.27 -12.63 6.18
CA THR A 37 0.66 -11.67 5.24
C THR A 37 -0.31 -12.36 4.29
N MET A 38 -1.52 -11.81 4.19
CA MET A 38 -2.44 -12.16 3.11
C MET A 38 -2.08 -11.35 1.84
N ILE A 39 -1.57 -12.07 0.84
CA ILE A 39 -1.16 -11.49 -0.44
C ILE A 39 -2.22 -11.80 -1.50
N HIS A 40 -2.73 -10.75 -2.13
CA HIS A 40 -3.55 -10.85 -3.31
C HIS A 40 -2.73 -10.42 -4.53
N VAL A 41 -2.88 -11.16 -5.62
CA VAL A 41 -2.22 -10.83 -6.88
C VAL A 41 -3.32 -10.66 -7.92
N MET A 42 -3.43 -9.48 -8.52
CA MET A 42 -4.25 -9.24 -9.71
C MET A 42 -3.29 -9.12 -10.90
N PRO A 43 -3.11 -10.20 -11.68
CA PRO A 43 -2.11 -10.18 -12.72
C PRO A 43 -2.39 -9.13 -13.80
N THR A 44 -3.66 -8.83 -14.10
CA THR A 44 -4.00 -7.77 -15.06
C THR A 44 -5.33 -7.16 -14.67
N MET A 45 -5.35 -5.83 -14.62
CA MET A 45 -6.59 -5.06 -14.47
C MET A 45 -7.24 -4.81 -15.83
N ASN A 46 -6.46 -4.70 -16.90
CA ASN A 46 -6.90 -4.45 -18.28
C ASN A 46 -6.56 -5.62 -19.22
N PRO A 47 -7.28 -6.75 -19.14
CA PRO A 47 -7.03 -7.89 -20.03
C PRO A 47 -7.36 -7.58 -21.50
N ASP A 48 -8.37 -6.74 -21.77
CA ASP A 48 -8.80 -6.39 -23.12
C ASP A 48 -7.73 -5.57 -23.85
N GLY A 49 -7.22 -4.52 -23.19
CA GLY A 49 -6.11 -3.73 -23.71
C GLY A 49 -4.86 -4.58 -23.93
N PHE A 50 -4.58 -5.54 -23.03
CA PHE A 50 -3.47 -6.48 -23.21
C PHE A 50 -3.59 -7.34 -24.47
N GLN A 51 -4.78 -7.80 -24.81
CA GLN A 51 -5.02 -8.62 -26.00
C GLN A 51 -4.80 -7.82 -27.31
N GLU A 52 -5.07 -6.52 -27.29
CA GLU A 52 -4.88 -5.64 -28.45
C GLU A 52 -3.45 -5.08 -28.58
N ALA A 53 -2.70 -5.09 -27.48
CA ALA A 53 -1.36 -4.55 -27.41
C ALA A 53 -0.41 -5.28 -28.35
N SER A 54 0.65 -4.59 -28.75
CA SER A 54 1.69 -5.13 -29.63
C SER A 54 3.03 -5.04 -28.93
N VAL A 55 3.93 -6.00 -29.21
CA VAL A 55 5.26 -6.09 -28.58
C VAL A 55 6.17 -4.95 -29.08
N LEU A 56 5.94 -3.75 -28.55
CA LEU A 56 6.65 -2.52 -28.87
C LEU A 56 6.94 -1.73 -27.59
N CYS A 57 8.18 -1.26 -27.44
CA CYS A 57 8.61 -0.55 -26.23
C CYS A 57 7.93 0.80 -26.01
N THR A 58 7.48 1.46 -27.07
CA THR A 58 6.88 2.81 -27.03
C THR A 58 5.45 2.82 -27.57
N GLY A 59 4.77 1.66 -27.59
CA GLY A 59 3.41 1.55 -28.09
C GLY A 59 2.38 2.07 -27.08
N GLU A 60 1.36 2.77 -27.58
CA GLU A 60 0.17 3.16 -26.79
C GLU A 60 -1.04 2.26 -27.08
N LYS A 61 -0.95 1.41 -28.11
CA LYS A 61 -2.03 0.48 -28.47
C LYS A 61 -2.24 -0.51 -27.32
N GLY A 62 -3.49 -0.61 -26.84
CA GLY A 62 -3.86 -1.46 -25.72
C GLY A 62 -3.65 -0.84 -24.34
N ARG A 63 -3.23 0.44 -24.25
CA ARG A 63 -3.10 1.17 -22.98
C ARG A 63 -4.48 1.36 -22.31
N THR A 64 -5.44 1.88 -23.06
CA THR A 64 -6.80 2.11 -22.57
C THR A 64 -7.55 0.78 -22.42
N ASN A 65 -8.68 0.81 -21.72
CA ASN A 65 -9.61 -0.33 -21.73
C ASN A 65 -10.14 -0.63 -23.14
N GLY A 66 -10.76 -1.80 -23.29
CA GLY A 66 -11.13 -2.36 -24.59
C GLY A 66 -12.12 -1.48 -25.37
N ILE A 67 -13.37 -1.42 -24.93
CA ILE A 67 -14.46 -0.81 -25.71
C ILE A 67 -14.52 0.70 -25.50
N GLU A 68 -14.45 1.17 -24.26
CA GLU A 68 -14.71 2.57 -23.91
C GLU A 68 -13.50 3.49 -24.16
N ARG A 69 -12.32 2.92 -24.43
CA ARG A 69 -11.06 3.63 -24.69
C ARG A 69 -10.68 4.62 -23.58
N VAL A 70 -10.98 4.27 -22.34
CA VAL A 70 -10.65 5.02 -21.12
C VAL A 70 -9.29 4.58 -20.59
N ASP A 71 -8.47 5.54 -20.17
CA ASP A 71 -7.26 5.29 -19.39
C ASP A 71 -7.66 4.94 -17.95
N LEU A 72 -7.45 3.68 -17.56
CA LEU A 72 -7.86 3.16 -16.24
C LEU A 72 -7.13 3.83 -15.08
N ASN A 73 -5.98 4.48 -15.33
CA ASN A 73 -5.28 5.24 -14.29
C ASN A 73 -5.59 6.74 -14.38
N ARG A 74 -6.75 7.10 -14.95
CA ARG A 74 -7.32 8.46 -14.98
C ARG A 74 -8.80 8.49 -14.60
N ASP A 75 -9.41 7.33 -14.34
CA ASP A 75 -10.85 7.22 -14.19
C ASP A 75 -11.30 6.96 -12.74
N PHE A 76 -10.39 6.94 -11.75
CA PHE A 76 -10.77 6.84 -10.34
C PHE A 76 -11.21 8.20 -9.77
N PRO A 77 -12.03 8.22 -8.70
CA PRO A 77 -12.30 9.46 -7.97
C PRO A 77 -11.01 10.10 -7.44
N ASP A 78 -10.78 11.35 -7.82
CA ASP A 78 -9.61 12.12 -7.40
C ASP A 78 -9.72 12.61 -5.95
N HIS A 79 -8.58 12.88 -5.31
CA HIS A 79 -8.54 13.36 -3.92
C HIS A 79 -8.87 14.85 -3.80
N PHE A 80 -8.34 15.68 -4.72
CA PHE A 80 -8.46 17.14 -4.66
C PHE A 80 -9.59 17.65 -5.53
N HIS A 81 -9.78 17.04 -6.70
CA HIS A 81 -10.70 17.52 -7.73
C HIS A 81 -11.89 16.61 -7.94
N ARG A 82 -12.94 17.16 -8.52
CA ARG A 82 -14.04 16.34 -9.04
C ARG A 82 -13.59 15.72 -10.36
N ASN A 83 -13.24 14.44 -10.35
CA ASN A 83 -13.03 13.72 -11.60
C ASN A 83 -14.35 13.54 -12.35
N SER A 84 -14.41 14.01 -13.60
CA SER A 84 -15.58 13.91 -14.48
C SER A 84 -15.54 12.68 -15.40
N VAL A 85 -14.40 11.99 -15.44
CA VAL A 85 -14.26 10.71 -16.16
C VAL A 85 -15.15 9.67 -15.48
N ARG A 86 -15.96 9.00 -16.29
CA ARG A 86 -16.85 7.93 -15.80
C ARG A 86 -16.01 6.70 -15.45
N ASN A 87 -16.24 6.12 -14.27
CA ASN A 87 -15.65 4.84 -13.90
C ASN A 87 -16.14 3.74 -14.87
N VAL A 88 -15.20 3.04 -15.50
CA VAL A 88 -15.50 1.88 -16.35
C VAL A 88 -15.58 0.59 -15.54
N SER A 89 -15.97 -0.52 -16.17
CA SER A 89 -16.20 -1.82 -15.51
C SER A 89 -15.05 -2.30 -14.63
N GLU A 90 -13.81 -2.12 -15.11
CA GLU A 90 -12.59 -2.53 -14.46
C GLU A 90 -12.36 -1.74 -13.17
N SER A 91 -12.47 -0.41 -13.25
CA SER A 91 -12.31 0.48 -12.10
C SER A 91 -13.43 0.28 -11.08
N VAL A 92 -14.68 0.08 -11.52
CA VAL A 92 -15.79 -0.29 -10.63
C VAL A 92 -15.52 -1.62 -9.92
N ALA A 93 -14.97 -2.62 -10.61
CA ALA A 93 -14.63 -3.91 -10.01
C ALA A 93 -13.52 -3.76 -8.95
N VAL A 94 -12.49 -2.96 -9.24
CA VAL A 94 -11.38 -2.67 -8.32
C VAL A 94 -11.86 -1.87 -7.11
N ILE A 95 -12.67 -0.83 -7.28
CA ILE A 95 -13.30 -0.06 -6.20
C ILE A 95 -14.10 -0.98 -5.27
N LYS A 96 -14.91 -1.88 -5.86
CA LYS A 96 -15.70 -2.87 -5.09
C LYS A 96 -14.79 -3.85 -4.34
N TRP A 97 -13.66 -4.21 -4.91
CA TRP A 97 -12.69 -5.11 -4.29
C TRP A 97 -11.99 -4.44 -3.10
N MET A 98 -11.51 -3.20 -3.27
CA MET A 98 -10.88 -2.38 -2.22
C MET A 98 -11.82 -2.07 -1.06
N THR A 99 -13.12 -1.96 -1.32
CA THR A 99 -14.13 -1.76 -0.28
C THR A 99 -14.36 -3.02 0.58
N LYS A 100 -14.09 -4.21 0.04
CA LYS A 100 -14.37 -5.49 0.71
C LYS A 100 -13.23 -6.00 1.59
N ILE A 101 -12.00 -5.68 1.23
CA ILE A 101 -10.80 -6.20 1.88
C ILE A 101 -10.02 -5.02 2.46
N PRO A 102 -9.58 -5.10 3.73
CA PRO A 102 -8.77 -4.04 4.34
C PRO A 102 -7.34 -4.10 3.81
N PHE A 103 -7.12 -3.66 2.57
CA PHE A 103 -5.77 -3.55 2.02
C PHE A 103 -4.97 -2.48 2.76
N ILE A 104 -3.74 -2.82 3.14
CA ILE A 104 -2.86 -1.95 3.95
C ILE A 104 -1.69 -1.39 3.15
N LEU A 105 -1.19 -2.18 2.19
CA LEU A 105 -0.10 -1.86 1.27
C LEU A 105 -0.49 -2.39 -0.11
N SER A 106 -0.17 -1.69 -1.18
CA SER A 106 -0.41 -2.12 -2.56
C SER A 106 0.68 -1.62 -3.50
N ALA A 107 0.84 -2.25 -4.66
CA ALA A 107 1.59 -1.65 -5.75
C ALA A 107 0.97 -1.97 -7.11
N ALA A 108 0.84 -0.93 -7.92
CA ALA A 108 0.53 -1.02 -9.34
C ALA A 108 1.84 -1.04 -10.14
N LEU A 109 2.00 -1.99 -11.05
CA LEU A 109 3.17 -2.15 -11.89
C LEU A 109 2.90 -1.56 -13.27
N HIS A 110 3.77 -0.67 -13.70
CA HIS A 110 3.70 0.05 -14.96
C HIS A 110 5.02 -0.11 -15.74
N GLY A 111 4.97 0.27 -17.02
CA GLY A 111 6.13 0.35 -17.90
C GLY A 111 6.14 1.66 -18.67
N GLY A 112 7.33 2.05 -19.11
CA GLY A 112 7.62 3.31 -19.78
C GLY A 112 8.71 4.12 -19.08
N ALA A 113 8.99 3.82 -17.81
CA ALA A 113 10.10 4.39 -17.05
C ALA A 113 10.76 3.34 -16.13
N LEU A 114 11.71 3.79 -15.29
CA LEU A 114 12.26 2.97 -14.21
C LEU A 114 12.40 3.82 -12.95
N VAL A 115 11.35 3.82 -12.12
CA VAL A 115 11.21 4.64 -10.90
C VAL A 115 10.10 4.11 -10.00
N ALA A 116 10.25 4.24 -8.69
CA ALA A 116 9.14 4.04 -7.74
C ALA A 116 8.43 5.39 -7.49
N ASN A 117 7.23 5.52 -8.03
CA ASN A 117 6.39 6.70 -7.92
C ASN A 117 5.48 6.60 -6.68
N TYR A 118 5.49 7.63 -5.84
CA TYR A 118 4.69 7.70 -4.62
C TYR A 118 3.70 8.89 -4.62
N PRO A 119 2.53 8.75 -3.97
CA PRO A 119 1.52 9.79 -3.86
C PRO A 119 2.01 11.13 -3.28
N PHE A 120 1.27 12.22 -3.51
CA PHE A 120 0.13 12.30 -4.42
C PHE A 120 0.56 12.45 -5.89
N ASP A 121 -0.25 11.90 -6.79
CA ASP A 121 -0.12 12.07 -8.25
C ASP A 121 -0.77 13.38 -8.73
N SER A 122 -1.74 13.89 -7.97
CA SER A 122 -2.48 15.14 -8.22
C SER A 122 -2.07 16.27 -7.26
N ILE A 123 -2.44 17.52 -7.60
CA ILE A 123 -2.19 18.74 -6.79
C ILE A 123 -3.51 19.42 -6.44
N GLU A 124 -3.58 20.10 -5.28
CA GLU A 124 -4.78 20.83 -4.86
C GLU A 124 -5.04 22.07 -5.72
N GLU A 125 -4.00 22.86 -6.00
CA GLU A 125 -4.09 24.05 -6.86
C GLU A 125 -3.16 23.90 -8.06
N THR A 126 -3.70 24.12 -9.26
CA THR A 126 -2.90 24.12 -10.49
C THR A 126 -2.01 25.35 -10.52
N THR A 127 -0.73 25.20 -10.22
CA THR A 127 0.25 26.28 -10.34
C THR A 127 0.65 26.46 -11.81
N SER A 128 0.56 27.69 -12.33
CA SER A 128 1.03 28.04 -13.69
C SER A 128 2.57 28.19 -13.75
N THR A 129 3.31 27.30 -13.10
CA THR A 129 4.78 27.27 -13.09
C THR A 129 5.31 26.28 -14.12
N SER A 130 6.52 26.50 -14.62
CA SER A 130 7.17 25.61 -15.59
C SER A 130 7.61 24.26 -15.01
N GLU A 131 7.69 24.16 -13.67
CA GLU A 131 7.95 22.93 -12.95
C GLU A 131 6.72 22.57 -12.10
N GLU A 132 6.32 21.30 -12.16
CA GLU A 132 5.24 20.77 -11.34
C GLU A 132 5.71 20.67 -9.88
N PRO A 133 5.00 21.29 -8.91
CA PRO A 133 5.39 21.21 -7.52
C PRO A 133 5.15 19.80 -6.95
N PRO A 134 5.92 19.38 -5.93
CA PRO A 134 5.60 18.15 -5.21
C PRO A 134 4.28 18.28 -4.44
N SER A 135 3.52 17.19 -4.40
CA SER A 135 2.27 17.06 -3.64
C SER A 135 2.44 16.03 -2.52
N PRO A 136 3.06 16.41 -1.39
CA PRO A 136 3.35 15.46 -0.31
C PRO A 136 2.08 15.03 0.41
N THR A 137 2.00 13.74 0.75
CA THR A 137 0.93 13.23 1.63
C THR A 137 1.21 13.55 3.10
N PRO A 138 0.20 13.46 3.99
CA PRO A 138 0.42 13.44 5.44
C PRO A 138 1.34 12.30 5.95
N ASP A 139 1.61 11.28 5.13
CA ASP A 139 2.51 10.16 5.42
C ASP A 139 3.69 10.10 4.43
N ASP A 140 4.14 11.27 3.93
CA ASP A 140 5.22 11.39 2.94
C ASP A 140 6.52 10.70 3.39
N ASP A 141 6.81 10.70 4.69
CA ASP A 141 7.93 9.98 5.29
C ASP A 141 7.83 8.46 5.05
N VAL A 142 6.64 7.90 5.27
CA VAL A 142 6.36 6.48 5.06
C VAL A 142 6.39 6.14 3.57
N PHE A 143 5.79 6.96 2.71
CA PHE A 143 5.79 6.73 1.28
C PHE A 143 7.20 6.79 0.66
N LYS A 144 8.02 7.76 1.06
CA LYS A 144 9.43 7.83 0.66
C LYS A 144 10.20 6.61 1.12
N HIS A 145 9.99 6.16 2.35
CA HIS A 145 10.58 4.92 2.86
C HIS A 145 10.17 3.70 2.02
N LEU A 146 8.87 3.53 1.79
CA LEU A 146 8.30 2.45 0.98
C LEU A 146 8.88 2.42 -0.44
N ALA A 147 8.93 3.58 -1.11
CA ALA A 147 9.52 3.71 -2.45
C ALA A 147 11.03 3.41 -2.44
N THR A 148 11.74 3.87 -1.41
CA THR A 148 13.17 3.63 -1.23
C THR A 148 13.46 2.14 -1.04
N VAL A 149 12.66 1.43 -0.23
CA VAL A 149 12.78 -0.02 -0.04
C VAL A 149 12.71 -0.75 -1.37
N TYR A 150 11.75 -0.40 -2.23
CA TYR A 150 11.66 -1.01 -3.56
C TYR A 150 12.89 -0.65 -4.42
N ALA A 151 13.18 0.64 -4.57
CA ALA A 151 14.22 1.13 -5.48
C ALA A 151 15.63 0.62 -5.12
N GLN A 152 15.97 0.56 -3.82
CA GLN A 152 17.26 0.07 -3.33
C GLN A 152 17.44 -1.44 -3.51
N ASN A 153 16.36 -2.21 -3.42
CA ASN A 153 16.41 -3.66 -3.62
C ASN A 153 16.20 -4.06 -5.09
N HIS A 154 15.82 -3.12 -5.95
CA HIS A 154 15.84 -3.30 -7.39
C HIS A 154 17.27 -3.14 -7.92
N LYS A 155 17.64 -3.95 -8.93
CA LYS A 155 19.02 -4.04 -9.44
C LYS A 155 19.63 -2.71 -9.87
N THR A 156 18.85 -1.84 -10.52
CA THR A 156 19.35 -0.59 -11.12
C THR A 156 18.50 0.65 -10.84
N MET A 157 17.35 0.53 -10.15
CA MET A 157 16.41 1.65 -10.03
C MET A 157 17.00 2.75 -9.15
N HIS A 158 17.65 2.38 -8.04
CA HIS A 158 18.35 3.28 -7.14
C HIS A 158 19.43 4.15 -7.81
N LEU A 159 19.95 3.74 -8.97
CA LEU A 159 20.92 4.54 -9.73
C LEU A 159 20.31 5.85 -10.24
N GLY A 160 18.99 5.95 -10.26
CA GLY A 160 18.26 7.16 -10.64
C GLY A 160 18.35 7.53 -12.12
N LYS A 161 18.82 6.60 -12.95
CA LYS A 161 18.94 6.74 -14.40
C LYS A 161 17.88 5.85 -15.05
N PRO A 162 16.68 6.39 -15.33
CA PRO A 162 15.52 5.58 -15.66
C PRO A 162 15.70 4.81 -16.97
N CYS A 163 15.93 5.51 -18.08
CA CYS A 163 15.94 4.91 -19.42
C CYS A 163 17.06 5.45 -20.31
N PRO A 164 17.64 4.62 -21.20
CA PRO A 164 18.64 5.08 -22.16
C PRO A 164 18.13 6.25 -23.00
N GLY A 165 18.92 7.32 -23.11
CA GLY A 165 18.56 8.52 -23.88
C GLY A 165 17.60 9.49 -23.19
N SER A 166 17.13 9.18 -21.97
CA SER A 166 16.38 10.13 -21.13
C SER A 166 17.33 11.06 -20.38
N ASN A 167 17.03 12.37 -20.39
CA ASN A 167 17.70 13.35 -19.52
C ASN A 167 17.05 13.46 -18.13
N LYS A 168 15.93 12.76 -17.89
CA LYS A 168 15.28 12.74 -16.58
C LYS A 168 16.10 11.91 -15.59
N GLU A 169 16.36 12.46 -14.42
CA GLU A 169 16.98 11.75 -13.30
C GLU A 169 16.02 11.67 -12.11
N PHE A 170 15.94 10.50 -11.48
CA PHE A 170 15.16 10.26 -10.28
C PHE A 170 16.10 9.92 -9.13
N LYS A 171 16.53 10.92 -8.36
CA LYS A 171 17.51 10.70 -7.28
C LYS A 171 17.06 9.58 -6.35
N GLY A 172 17.88 8.53 -6.22
CA GLY A 172 17.58 7.36 -5.39
C GLY A 172 16.54 6.40 -5.99
N GLY A 173 16.11 6.63 -7.24
CA GLY A 173 15.14 5.78 -7.94
C GLY A 173 13.68 6.00 -7.52
N ILE A 174 13.37 7.12 -6.88
CA ILE A 174 12.02 7.43 -6.39
C ILE A 174 11.56 8.81 -6.88
N THR A 175 10.25 9.02 -6.98
CA THR A 175 9.67 10.34 -7.27
C THR A 175 8.29 10.50 -6.64
N ASN A 176 7.96 11.72 -6.23
CA ASN A 176 6.56 12.09 -5.98
C ASN A 176 5.84 12.19 -7.33
N GLY A 177 4.60 11.73 -7.39
CA GLY A 177 3.76 11.69 -8.59
C GLY A 177 3.61 13.04 -9.26
N ALA A 178 2.98 13.98 -8.55
CA ALA A 178 2.75 15.33 -9.04
C ALA A 178 4.04 16.00 -9.52
N LYS A 179 5.14 15.86 -8.75
CA LYS A 179 6.45 16.40 -9.13
C LYS A 179 6.98 15.84 -10.46
N TRP A 180 6.68 14.59 -10.78
CA TRP A 180 7.09 14.00 -12.05
C TRP A 180 6.20 14.50 -13.19
N TYR A 181 4.90 14.38 -13.01
CA TYR A 181 3.85 15.02 -13.80
C TYR A 181 2.51 14.90 -13.05
N THR A 182 1.73 15.98 -13.02
CA THR A 182 0.40 15.96 -12.41
C THR A 182 -0.53 15.01 -13.16
N CYS A 183 -1.26 14.19 -12.39
CA CYS A 183 -2.13 13.16 -12.90
C CYS A 183 -3.34 12.96 -11.98
N GLU A 184 -4.52 13.36 -12.46
CA GLU A 184 -5.77 13.22 -11.72
C GLU A 184 -6.39 11.84 -11.90
N GLY A 185 -7.11 11.39 -10.86
CA GLY A 185 -7.92 10.18 -10.92
C GLY A 185 -7.11 8.89 -10.99
N THR A 186 -5.94 8.87 -10.35
CA THR A 186 -5.12 7.65 -10.24
C THR A 186 -5.67 6.69 -9.20
N MET A 187 -5.39 5.41 -9.42
CA MET A 187 -5.76 4.36 -8.47
C MET A 187 -4.99 4.47 -7.14
N GLY A 188 -3.72 4.92 -7.21
CA GLY A 188 -2.86 5.06 -6.04
C GLY A 188 -3.36 6.12 -5.06
N ASP A 189 -3.70 7.30 -5.58
CA ASP A 189 -4.27 8.39 -4.77
C ASP A 189 -5.63 7.99 -4.19
N TYR A 190 -6.49 7.33 -4.98
CA TYR A 190 -7.78 6.81 -4.53
C TYR A 190 -7.62 5.81 -3.37
N ASN A 191 -6.70 4.86 -3.49
CA ASN A 191 -6.41 3.85 -2.47
C ASN A 191 -6.05 4.46 -1.12
N TYR A 192 -5.14 5.43 -1.15
CA TYR A 192 -4.68 6.09 0.06
C TYR A 192 -5.77 7.00 0.64
N ALA A 193 -6.40 7.84 -0.18
CA ALA A 193 -7.38 8.82 0.29
C ALA A 193 -8.70 8.20 0.78
N LYS A 194 -9.15 7.08 0.20
CA LYS A 194 -10.43 6.43 0.57
C LYS A 194 -10.29 5.29 1.55
N HIS A 195 -9.20 4.53 1.47
CA HIS A 195 -9.06 3.29 2.24
C HIS A 195 -7.88 3.33 3.21
N GLY A 196 -7.01 4.35 3.14
CA GLY A 196 -5.77 4.40 3.90
C GLY A 196 -4.74 3.35 3.43
N CYS A 197 -4.99 2.68 2.30
CA CYS A 197 -4.09 1.71 1.70
C CYS A 197 -2.94 2.46 1.03
N MET A 198 -1.70 2.19 1.44
CA MET A 198 -0.55 2.87 0.85
C MET A 198 -0.16 2.15 -0.45
N GLU A 199 -0.48 2.75 -1.59
CA GLU A 199 -0.13 2.22 -2.90
C GLU A 199 1.04 2.97 -3.54
N LEU A 200 1.98 2.23 -4.14
CA LEU A 200 2.98 2.80 -5.05
C LEU A 200 2.65 2.47 -6.50
N THR A 201 3.05 3.37 -7.39
CA THR A 201 3.14 3.10 -8.83
C THR A 201 4.58 2.75 -9.15
N LEU A 202 4.84 1.49 -9.51
CA LEU A 202 6.17 0.98 -9.77
C LEU A 202 6.40 0.88 -11.29
N GLU A 203 7.17 1.80 -11.83
CA GLU A 203 7.65 1.74 -13.21
C GLU A 203 8.83 0.77 -13.26
N ILE A 204 8.61 -0.44 -13.76
CA ILE A 204 9.57 -1.55 -13.65
C ILE A 204 10.41 -1.80 -14.91
N SER A 205 10.05 -1.15 -16.02
CA SER A 205 10.73 -1.31 -17.30
C SER A 205 10.54 -0.11 -18.21
N CYS A 206 11.63 0.36 -18.84
CA CYS A 206 11.56 1.38 -19.89
C CYS A 206 10.77 0.94 -21.12
N CYS A 207 10.86 -0.35 -21.46
CA CYS A 207 10.12 -0.92 -22.57
C CYS A 207 8.74 -1.33 -22.04
N LYS A 208 7.68 -0.67 -22.53
CA LYS A 208 6.27 -0.91 -22.17
C LYS A 208 5.71 -2.27 -22.56
N TYR A 209 6.40 -2.96 -23.47
CA TYR A 209 6.08 -4.33 -23.88
C TYR A 209 7.36 -5.01 -24.38
N PRO A 210 8.19 -5.58 -23.48
CA PRO A 210 9.44 -6.24 -23.83
C PRO A 210 9.19 -7.57 -24.53
N GLN A 211 10.18 -7.99 -25.32
CA GLN A 211 10.16 -9.33 -25.91
C GLN A 211 10.19 -10.40 -24.80
N PRO A 212 9.47 -11.53 -24.96
CA PRO A 212 9.38 -12.58 -23.94
C PRO A 212 10.73 -13.09 -23.41
N LYS A 213 11.78 -13.09 -24.25
CA LYS A 213 13.14 -13.48 -23.87
C LYS A 213 13.76 -12.63 -22.75
N LEU A 214 13.25 -11.41 -22.51
CA LEU A 214 13.74 -10.50 -21.49
C LEU A 214 13.06 -10.71 -20.12
N LEU A 215 11.96 -11.45 -20.08
CA LEU A 215 11.17 -11.64 -18.86
C LEU A 215 11.93 -12.32 -17.71
N PRO A 216 12.79 -13.33 -17.93
CA PRO A 216 13.60 -13.90 -16.85
C PRO A 216 14.53 -12.86 -16.22
N ARG A 217 15.10 -11.97 -17.04
CA ARG A 217 15.95 -10.88 -16.54
C ARG A 217 15.14 -9.88 -15.71
N LEU A 218 14.00 -9.43 -16.23
CA LEU A 218 13.12 -8.50 -15.49
C LEU A 218 12.66 -9.08 -14.16
N TRP A 219 12.35 -10.38 -14.14
CA TRP A 219 12.04 -11.09 -12.91
C TRP A 219 13.19 -11.03 -11.90
N GLU A 220 14.40 -11.39 -12.30
CA GLU A 220 15.56 -11.36 -11.41
C GLU A 220 15.92 -9.94 -10.92
N GLU A 221 15.66 -8.92 -11.74
CA GLU A 221 15.88 -7.51 -11.36
C GLU A 221 14.90 -7.01 -10.30
N ASN A 222 13.67 -7.54 -10.28
CA ASN A 222 12.57 -7.07 -9.42
C ASN A 222 12.25 -8.00 -8.24
N LYS A 223 12.61 -9.30 -8.30
CA LYS A 223 12.20 -10.32 -7.32
C LYS A 223 12.46 -9.91 -5.87
N GLU A 224 13.68 -9.51 -5.55
CA GLU A 224 14.04 -9.11 -4.18
C GLU A 224 13.32 -7.83 -3.76
N ALA A 225 13.22 -6.85 -4.65
CA ALA A 225 12.48 -5.61 -4.42
C ALA A 225 11.01 -5.86 -4.07
N LEU A 226 10.34 -6.72 -4.83
CA LEU A 226 8.94 -7.09 -4.60
C LEU A 226 8.78 -7.79 -3.24
N LEU A 227 9.68 -8.71 -2.88
CA LEU A 227 9.63 -9.41 -1.59
C LEU A 227 9.84 -8.44 -0.41
N ARG A 228 10.86 -7.58 -0.48
CA ARG A 228 11.14 -6.60 0.58
C ARG A 228 10.01 -5.59 0.72
N TYR A 229 9.47 -5.11 -0.39
CA TYR A 229 8.31 -4.24 -0.38
C TYR A 229 7.09 -4.92 0.24
N CYS A 230 6.81 -6.20 -0.08
CA CYS A 230 5.75 -6.97 0.57
C CYS A 230 5.88 -7.03 2.10
N MET A 231 7.10 -7.18 2.60
CA MET A 231 7.33 -7.29 4.04
C MET A 231 6.93 -6.02 4.80
N GLU A 232 7.01 -4.84 4.16
CA GLU A 232 6.66 -3.55 4.77
C GLU A 232 5.18 -3.45 5.18
N ALA A 233 4.32 -4.35 4.70
CA ALA A 233 2.95 -4.48 5.18
C ALA A 233 2.87 -4.84 6.69
N ASN A 234 3.93 -5.36 7.27
CA ASN A 234 3.99 -5.83 8.66
C ASN A 234 4.80 -4.89 9.59
N ARG A 235 4.72 -3.58 9.36
CA ARG A 235 5.37 -2.56 10.21
C ARG A 235 4.36 -1.54 10.70
N GLY A 236 4.77 -0.74 11.69
CA GLY A 236 3.92 0.29 12.28
C GLY A 236 3.06 -0.29 13.39
N VAL A 237 1.75 -0.05 13.33
CA VAL A 237 0.80 -0.42 14.39
C VAL A 237 -0.37 -1.23 13.83
N THR A 238 -0.80 -2.23 14.60
CA THR A 238 -2.06 -2.96 14.40
C THR A 238 -2.75 -3.15 15.73
N GLY A 239 -4.02 -3.54 15.72
CA GLY A 239 -4.74 -3.70 16.96
C GLY A 239 -6.20 -4.04 16.80
N LYS A 240 -6.93 -3.98 17.93
CA LYS A 240 -8.39 -4.10 17.97
C LYS A 240 -9.02 -2.97 18.76
N ILE A 241 -10.15 -2.49 18.28
CA ILE A 241 -11.02 -1.55 18.99
C ILE A 241 -12.16 -2.34 19.62
N LEU A 242 -12.30 -2.24 20.94
CA LEU A 242 -13.27 -3.00 21.72
C LEU A 242 -14.11 -2.06 22.59
N ASP A 243 -15.37 -2.41 22.82
CA ASP A 243 -16.19 -1.77 23.85
C ASP A 243 -15.64 -2.10 25.24
N SER A 244 -15.47 -1.06 26.08
CA SER A 244 -14.80 -1.21 27.38
C SER A 244 -15.54 -2.14 28.33
N ARG A 245 -16.88 -2.24 28.21
CA ARG A 245 -17.73 -3.03 29.11
C ARG A 245 -18.05 -4.40 28.55
N THR A 246 -18.58 -4.46 27.34
CA THR A 246 -19.02 -5.73 26.71
C THR A 246 -17.85 -6.52 26.12
N ARG A 247 -16.69 -5.87 25.92
CA ARG A 247 -15.53 -6.43 25.21
C ARG A 247 -15.80 -6.83 23.76
N MET A 248 -16.97 -6.47 23.23
CA MET A 248 -17.32 -6.73 21.84
C MET A 248 -16.52 -5.83 20.90
N PRO A 249 -16.15 -6.31 19.70
CA PRO A 249 -15.43 -5.49 18.74
C PRO A 249 -16.24 -4.32 18.19
N ILE A 250 -15.58 -3.19 17.97
CA ILE A 250 -16.14 -1.99 17.36
C ILE A 250 -15.52 -1.79 15.98
N GLY A 251 -16.25 -2.23 14.96
CA GLY A 251 -15.88 -2.07 13.56
C GLY A 251 -16.41 -0.77 12.96
N GLY A 252 -15.71 -0.22 11.96
CA GLY A 252 -16.09 1.02 11.29
C GLY A 252 -15.82 2.29 12.11
N ALA A 253 -14.97 2.21 13.14
CA ALA A 253 -14.47 3.40 13.82
C ALA A 253 -13.58 4.22 12.86
N ASN A 254 -13.61 5.54 12.98
CA ASN A 254 -12.67 6.44 12.33
C ASN A 254 -11.40 6.52 13.17
N LEU A 255 -10.25 6.30 12.55
CA LEU A 255 -8.94 6.37 13.17
C LEU A 255 -8.08 7.40 12.46
N LYS A 256 -7.30 8.15 13.24
CA LYS A 256 -6.37 9.16 12.74
C LYS A 256 -5.12 9.17 13.60
N ILE A 257 -3.95 9.30 12.97
CA ILE A 257 -2.73 9.59 13.71
C ILE A 257 -2.68 11.09 13.92
N ARG A 258 -2.60 11.55 15.18
CA ARG A 258 -2.54 12.98 15.47
C ARG A 258 -1.36 13.61 14.72
N GLY A 259 -1.63 14.75 14.08
CA GLY A 259 -0.66 15.45 13.23
C GLY A 259 -0.61 14.95 11.78
N ARG A 260 -1.29 13.85 11.44
CA ARG A 260 -1.44 13.38 10.05
C ARG A 260 -2.90 13.52 9.62
N ASN A 261 -3.16 14.36 8.62
CA ASN A 261 -4.51 14.62 8.13
C ASN A 261 -5.01 13.55 7.14
N MET A 262 -5.00 12.29 7.55
CA MET A 262 -5.54 11.18 6.76
C MET A 262 -6.25 10.18 7.67
N THR A 263 -7.49 9.84 7.34
CA THR A 263 -8.32 8.92 8.13
C THR A 263 -8.21 7.50 7.58
N PHE A 264 -8.26 6.52 8.47
CA PHE A 264 -8.41 5.10 8.15
C PHE A 264 -9.44 4.47 9.09
N HIS A 265 -9.84 3.22 8.85
CA HIS A 265 -10.99 2.63 9.53
C HIS A 265 -10.70 1.27 10.16
N SER A 266 -11.39 0.96 11.26
CA SER A 266 -11.39 -0.40 11.81
C SER A 266 -12.29 -1.30 10.96
N VAL A 267 -11.91 -2.57 10.84
CA VAL A 267 -12.64 -3.57 10.07
C VAL A 267 -14.00 -3.82 10.68
N ARG A 268 -15.04 -3.78 9.84
CA ARG A 268 -16.41 -4.11 10.24
C ARG A 268 -16.47 -5.55 10.76
N GLY A 269 -17.08 -5.75 11.92
CA GLY A 269 -17.24 -7.06 12.55
C GLY A 269 -16.08 -7.50 13.46
N THR A 270 -14.82 -7.18 13.15
CA THR A 270 -13.66 -7.61 13.95
C THR A 270 -13.02 -6.50 14.78
N GLY A 271 -13.28 -5.23 14.44
CA GLY A 271 -12.68 -4.07 15.10
C GLY A 271 -11.17 -3.95 14.88
N GLU A 272 -10.58 -4.75 14.00
CA GLU A 272 -9.14 -4.76 13.71
C GLU A 272 -8.73 -3.54 12.89
N PHE A 273 -7.50 -3.07 13.05
CA PHE A 273 -6.96 -2.00 12.22
C PHE A 273 -5.47 -2.20 11.98
N TRP A 274 -4.95 -1.53 10.95
CA TRP A 274 -3.53 -1.51 10.63
C TRP A 274 -3.14 -0.11 10.14
N ARG A 275 -1.95 0.34 10.50
CA ARG A 275 -1.33 1.54 9.94
C ARG A 275 0.17 1.39 9.87
N ILE A 276 0.71 1.52 8.65
CA ILE A 276 2.14 1.53 8.40
C ILE A 276 2.71 2.86 8.90
N LEU A 277 3.69 2.79 9.80
CA LEU A 277 4.35 3.95 10.42
C LEU A 277 5.83 3.66 10.63
N LEU A 278 6.69 4.66 10.45
CA LEU A 278 8.11 4.56 10.79
C LEU A 278 8.31 4.54 12.32
N PRO A 279 9.49 4.10 12.82
CA PRO A 279 9.79 4.17 14.24
C PRO A 279 9.58 5.57 14.80
N GLY A 280 8.93 5.68 15.95
CA GLY A 280 8.54 6.97 16.51
C GLY A 280 7.46 6.87 17.58
N LYS A 281 7.16 8.00 18.21
CA LYS A 281 6.08 8.16 19.18
C LYS A 281 4.88 8.81 18.50
N TYR A 282 3.70 8.24 18.73
CA TYR A 282 2.47 8.64 18.06
C TYR A 282 1.30 8.69 19.04
N GLU A 283 0.24 9.38 18.64
CA GLU A 283 -1.05 9.34 19.31
C GLU A 283 -2.12 8.93 18.29
N LEU A 284 -2.89 7.89 18.63
CA LEU A 284 -4.01 7.39 17.84
C LEU A 284 -5.30 8.03 18.36
N GLU A 285 -5.97 8.81 17.51
CA GLU A 285 -7.31 9.34 17.74
C GLU A 285 -8.34 8.36 17.19
N VAL A 286 -9.34 8.01 18.00
CA VAL A 286 -10.39 7.05 17.65
C VAL A 286 -11.75 7.64 17.94
N GLU A 287 -12.60 7.65 16.91
CA GLU A 287 -13.99 8.09 16.96
C GLU A 287 -14.92 6.99 16.45
N ALA A 288 -15.99 6.73 17.19
CA ALA A 288 -17.04 5.80 16.78
C ALA A 288 -18.40 6.32 17.24
N VAL A 289 -19.44 6.12 16.43
CA VAL A 289 -20.79 6.58 16.74
C VAL A 289 -21.27 5.96 18.06
N GLY A 290 -21.71 6.82 19.00
CA GLY A 290 -22.17 6.39 20.32
C GLY A 290 -21.05 6.21 21.36
N TYR A 291 -19.80 6.47 21.01
CA TYR A 291 -18.64 6.38 21.91
C TYR A 291 -17.97 7.73 22.11
N TYR A 292 -17.29 7.90 23.25
CA TYR A 292 -16.45 9.06 23.47
C TYR A 292 -15.19 9.03 22.61
N HIS A 293 -14.80 10.19 22.07
CA HIS A 293 -13.52 10.37 21.40
C HIS A 293 -12.38 9.96 22.35
N THR A 294 -11.49 9.10 21.86
CA THR A 294 -10.41 8.51 22.66
C THR A 294 -9.08 8.73 21.97
N VAL A 295 -8.08 9.15 22.74
CA VAL A 295 -6.71 9.38 22.27
C VAL A 295 -5.77 8.44 23.00
N VAL A 296 -4.99 7.65 22.26
CA VAL A 296 -4.11 6.62 22.82
C VAL A 296 -2.67 6.84 22.35
N PRO A 297 -1.72 7.15 23.25
CA PRO A 297 -0.31 7.21 22.90
C PRO A 297 0.27 5.81 22.68
N PHE A 298 1.16 5.67 21.71
CA PHE A 298 1.91 4.42 21.46
C PHE A 298 3.27 4.72 20.82
N THR A 299 4.16 3.72 20.86
CA THR A 299 5.49 3.79 20.23
C THR A 299 5.62 2.69 19.18
N VAL A 300 6.13 3.06 18.01
CA VAL A 300 6.64 2.12 17.02
C VAL A 300 8.15 2.02 17.26
N GLU A 301 8.60 0.84 17.65
CA GLU A 301 10.01 0.60 17.94
C GLU A 301 10.82 0.42 16.66
N GLU A 302 12.14 0.65 16.75
CA GLU A 302 13.04 0.31 15.65
C GLU A 302 13.07 -1.19 15.38
N GLN A 303 13.21 -1.55 14.11
CA GLN A 303 13.38 -2.95 13.70
C GLN A 303 14.76 -3.45 14.13
N LYS A 304 14.79 -4.44 15.01
CA LYS A 304 16.03 -5.06 15.53
C LYS A 304 16.40 -6.38 14.83
N GLY A 305 15.60 -6.83 13.87
CA GLY A 305 15.77 -8.13 13.22
C GLY A 305 15.51 -8.09 11.72
N GLN A 306 15.69 -9.23 11.07
CA GLN A 306 15.50 -9.39 9.63
C GLN A 306 14.06 -9.14 9.17
N PHE A 307 13.08 -9.38 10.05
CA PHE A 307 11.66 -9.29 9.73
C PHE A 307 11.00 -8.12 10.45
N PRO A 308 10.12 -7.36 9.77
CA PRO A 308 9.28 -6.35 10.40
C PRO A 308 8.45 -6.91 11.56
N CYS A 309 8.22 -6.07 12.56
CA CYS A 309 7.37 -6.37 13.70
C CYS A 309 6.33 -5.26 13.87
N LEU A 310 5.09 -5.65 14.13
CA LEU A 310 3.99 -4.72 14.38
C LEU A 310 3.92 -4.39 15.88
N THR A 311 3.72 -3.12 16.19
CA THR A 311 3.23 -2.72 17.52
C THR A 311 1.76 -3.12 17.63
N PHE A 312 1.40 -3.92 18.63
CA PHE A 312 0.01 -4.31 18.88
C PHE A 312 -0.67 -3.39 19.91
N LEU A 313 -1.85 -2.89 19.60
CA LEU A 313 -2.63 -2.00 20.46
C LEU A 313 -4.05 -2.52 20.69
N THR A 314 -4.47 -2.63 21.94
CA THR A 314 -5.89 -2.84 22.27
C THR A 314 -6.47 -1.53 22.77
N VAL A 315 -7.44 -0.99 22.05
CA VAL A 315 -8.11 0.27 22.40
C VAL A 315 -9.50 -0.02 22.93
N PHE A 316 -9.81 0.52 24.11
CA PHE A 316 -11.14 0.41 24.71
C PHE A 316 -11.89 1.72 24.56
N LEU A 317 -13.06 1.67 23.92
CA LEU A 317 -13.96 2.82 23.82
C LEU A 317 -15.05 2.73 24.88
N TYR A 318 -15.42 3.88 25.44
CA TYR A 318 -16.49 4.00 26.42
C TYR A 318 -17.75 4.53 25.74
N ASN A 319 -18.83 3.77 25.84
CA ASN A 319 -20.11 4.13 25.25
C ASN A 319 -20.73 5.31 26.04
N ALA A 320 -21.10 6.37 25.31
CA ALA A 320 -21.59 7.60 25.90
C ALA A 320 -22.94 7.44 26.62
N SER A 321 -23.75 6.45 26.21
CA SER A 321 -25.05 6.18 26.84
C SER A 321 -24.96 5.62 28.27
N TYR A 322 -23.81 5.07 28.68
CA TYR A 322 -23.64 4.52 30.03
C TYR A 322 -23.13 5.52 31.06
N SER A 323 -22.95 6.77 30.65
CA SER A 323 -22.33 7.80 31.48
C SER A 323 -23.35 8.87 31.85
N THR A 324 -23.76 8.87 33.11
CA THR A 324 -24.58 9.94 33.73
C THR A 324 -23.72 11.09 34.28
N THR A 325 -22.41 11.10 34.03
CA THR A 325 -21.47 12.11 34.53
C THR A 325 -20.35 12.36 33.51
N PRO A 326 -20.10 13.62 33.10
CA PRO A 326 -19.09 13.93 32.11
C PRO A 326 -17.69 13.60 32.67
N ARG A 327 -16.93 12.76 31.97
CA ARG A 327 -15.58 12.36 32.36
C ARG A 327 -14.57 12.76 31.30
N THR A 328 -13.58 13.54 31.72
CA THR A 328 -12.40 13.92 30.96
C THR A 328 -11.50 12.69 30.70
N THR A 329 -10.93 12.66 29.49
CA THR A 329 -10.06 11.68 28.82
C THR A 329 -9.24 10.75 29.75
N THR A 330 -9.37 9.43 29.59
CA THR A 330 -8.52 8.42 30.30
C THR A 330 -7.45 7.85 29.36
N THR A 331 -6.19 7.92 29.77
CA THR A 331 -5.01 7.31 29.13
C THR A 331 -5.07 5.77 29.20
N ALA A 332 -4.83 5.09 28.08
CA ALA A 332 -4.76 3.63 28.03
C ALA A 332 -3.44 3.10 28.66
N LYS A 333 -3.52 1.97 29.36
CA LYS A 333 -2.34 1.26 29.90
C LYS A 333 -1.71 0.39 28.81
N THR A 334 -0.44 0.61 28.52
CA THR A 334 0.42 -0.34 27.82
C THR A 334 0.84 -1.46 28.77
N THR A 335 0.71 -2.72 28.35
CA THR A 335 1.23 -3.87 29.09
C THR A 335 2.32 -4.53 28.25
N PRO A 336 3.58 -4.65 28.73
CA PRO A 336 4.59 -5.42 28.03
C PRO A 336 4.28 -6.92 28.20
N TRP A 337 4.28 -7.68 27.11
CA TRP A 337 4.19 -9.13 27.16
C TRP A 337 5.59 -9.74 27.23
N THR A 338 5.87 -10.47 28.32
CA THR A 338 7.02 -11.37 28.42
C THR A 338 6.62 -12.77 27.96
N THR A 339 7.24 -13.28 26.90
CA THR A 339 7.14 -14.67 26.47
C THR A 339 7.80 -15.58 27.51
N LYS A 340 7.01 -16.34 28.27
CA LYS A 340 7.51 -17.56 28.92
C LYS A 340 7.50 -18.68 27.88
N LEU A 341 8.69 -19.16 27.50
CA LEU A 341 8.83 -20.46 26.85
C LEU A 341 8.53 -21.54 27.88
N GLU A 342 7.39 -22.22 27.75
CA GLU A 342 7.18 -23.53 28.36
C GLU A 342 7.56 -24.60 27.33
N THR A 343 8.68 -25.28 27.61
CA THR A 343 9.11 -26.49 26.91
C THR A 343 8.28 -27.67 27.41
N THR A 344 7.31 -28.12 26.64
CA THR A 344 6.72 -29.46 26.81
C THR A 344 7.40 -30.43 25.84
N SER A 345 8.22 -31.31 26.41
CA SER A 345 8.76 -32.51 25.77
C SER A 345 7.61 -33.49 25.46
N LEU A 346 7.44 -33.84 24.19
CA LEU A 346 6.64 -35.01 23.79
C LEU A 346 7.60 -36.17 23.53
N LEU A 347 7.48 -37.20 24.37
CA LEU A 347 8.05 -38.52 24.18
C LEU A 347 7.29 -39.23 23.05
N TYR A 348 8.03 -39.87 22.15
CA TYR A 348 7.52 -40.79 21.15
C TYR A 348 7.38 -42.19 21.78
N GLU A 349 6.19 -42.78 21.68
CA GLU A 349 5.98 -44.21 21.41
C GLU A 349 5.14 -44.33 20.13
#